data_AF-B7QFQ5-F1
#
_entry.id   AF-B7QFQ5-F1
#
_cell.length_a   1.000
_cell.length_b   1.000
_cell.length_c   1.000
_cell.angle_alpha   90.00
_cell.angle_beta   90.00
_cell.angle_gamma   90.00
#
_symmetry.space_group_name_H-M   'P 1'
#
loop_
_entity.id
_entity.type
_entity.pdbx_description
1 polymer ?
#
loop_
_entity_poly.entity_id
_entity_poly.type
_entity_poly.pdbx_seq_one_letter_code
_entity_poly.pdbx_strand_id
1 'polypeptide(L)'
;MMVHDVEFAPSMDVILQETLPALETLRQAGITRYIGITGYPLQTLRELVERSPVKIDIVLSYCRGTLFDQTLREYMPFFQGRGVGVANAAPLGMGLLTRGPPPRWHPATDELKDACARAYAFCQVY
;
A
#
# COMPACT_ATOMS: atom_id res chain seq x y z
N MET A 1 -1.89 2.25 -14.92
CA MET A 1 -3.07 2.77 -14.20
C MET A 1 -3.22 1.95 -12.92
N MET A 2 -3.63 2.56 -11.80
CA MET A 2 -3.84 1.83 -10.54
C MET A 2 -5.30 1.92 -10.08
N VAL A 3 -5.85 0.80 -9.61
CA VAL A 3 -7.13 0.78 -8.89
C VAL A 3 -6.86 1.22 -7.46
N HIS A 4 -7.46 2.33 -7.06
CA HIS A 4 -7.20 2.97 -5.78
C HIS A 4 -8.08 2.37 -4.66
N ASP A 5 -7.47 2.13 -3.50
CA ASP A 5 -8.08 1.60 -2.28
C ASP A 5 -9.08 0.46 -2.51
N VAL A 6 -8.53 -0.66 -2.99
CA VAL A 6 -9.30 -1.85 -3.36
C VAL A 6 -10.15 -2.42 -2.22
N GLU A 7 -9.80 -2.16 -0.97
CA GLU A 7 -10.58 -2.56 0.21
C GLU A 7 -11.94 -1.87 0.33
N PHE A 8 -12.17 -0.77 -0.38
CA PHE A 8 -13.45 -0.06 -0.38
C PHE A 8 -14.36 -0.42 -1.56
N ALA A 9 -13.93 -1.33 -2.44
CA ALA A 9 -14.82 -1.85 -3.46
C ALA A 9 -16.00 -2.60 -2.81
N PRO A 10 -17.20 -2.62 -3.43
CA PRO A 10 -18.36 -3.34 -2.90
C PRO A 10 -18.08 -4.82 -2.63
N SER A 11 -17.22 -5.43 -3.44
CA SER A 11 -16.65 -6.76 -3.21
C SER A 11 -15.34 -6.93 -3.99
N MET A 12 -14.54 -7.91 -3.61
CA MET A 12 -13.35 -8.30 -4.37
C MET A 12 -13.70 -8.81 -5.77
N ASP A 13 -14.87 -9.42 -5.94
CA ASP A 13 -15.31 -9.96 -7.24
C ASP A 13 -15.54 -8.86 -8.27
N VAL A 14 -16.02 -7.67 -7.88
CA VAL A 14 -16.13 -6.50 -8.78
C VAL A 14 -14.75 -6.11 -9.32
N ILE A 15 -13.70 -6.21 -8.49
CA ILE A 15 -12.34 -5.91 -8.92
C ILE A 15 -11.85 -6.98 -9.90
N LEU A 16 -12.01 -8.25 -9.53
CA LEU A 16 -11.49 -9.40 -10.29
C LEU A 16 -12.21 -9.61 -11.63
N GLN A 17 -13.53 -9.43 -11.66
CA GLN A 17 -14.38 -9.82 -12.80
C GLN A 17 -14.73 -8.63 -13.70
N GLU A 18 -14.68 -7.40 -13.20
CA GLU A 18 -15.06 -6.22 -13.98
C GLU A 18 -13.89 -5.25 -14.13
N THR A 19 -13.33 -4.78 -13.01
CA THR A 19 -12.36 -3.68 -13.01
C THR A 19 -11.04 -4.05 -13.69
N LEU A 20 -10.42 -5.16 -13.29
CA LEU A 20 -9.15 -5.61 -13.87
C LEU A 20 -9.29 -6.00 -15.36
N PRO A 21 -10.34 -6.71 -15.80
CA PRO A 21 -10.60 -6.94 -17.22
C PRO A 21 -10.81 -5.66 -18.04
N ALA A 22 -11.48 -4.65 -17.47
CA ALA A 22 -11.60 -3.35 -18.13
C ALA A 22 -10.24 -2.67 -18.30
N LEU A 23 -9.38 -2.69 -17.27
CA LEU A 23 -8.01 -2.17 -17.37
C LEU A 23 -7.16 -2.94 -18.39
N GLU A 24 -7.38 -4.25 -18.52
CA GLU A 24 -6.70 -5.06 -19.52
C GLU A 24 -7.08 -4.65 -20.95
N THR A 25 -8.36 -4.35 -21.19
CA THR A 25 -8.82 -3.79 -22.48
C THR A 25 -8.12 -2.47 -22.79
N LEU A 26 -7.98 -1.58 -21.79
CA LEU A 26 -7.27 -0.31 -21.95
C LEU A 26 -5.77 -0.52 -22.21
N ARG A 27 -5.16 -1.56 -21.62
CA ARG A 27 -3.77 -1.93 -21.88
C ARG A 27 -3.58 -2.43 -23.31
N GLN A 28 -4.48 -3.28 -23.80
CA GLN A 28 -4.48 -3.79 -25.18
C GLN A 28 -4.69 -2.68 -26.20
N ALA A 29 -5.51 -1.67 -25.87
CA ALA A 29 -5.68 -0.46 -26.68
C ALA A 29 -4.48 0.51 -26.62
N GLY A 30 -3.43 0.21 -25.84
CA GLY A 30 -2.24 1.05 -25.71
C GLY A 30 -2.41 2.29 -24.82
N ILE A 31 -3.54 2.44 -24.11
CA ILE A 31 -3.84 3.61 -23.28
C ILE A 31 -3.04 3.58 -21.97
N THR A 32 -2.82 2.39 -21.41
CA THR A 32 -1.96 2.21 -20.25
C THR A 32 -0.99 1.08 -20.47
N ARG A 33 0.21 1.17 -19.89
CA ARG A 33 1.25 0.15 -20.08
C ARG A 33 1.28 -0.90 -18.96
N TYR A 34 0.93 -0.49 -17.75
CA TYR A 34 1.02 -1.31 -16.54
C TYR A 34 -0.25 -1.19 -15.72
N ILE A 35 -0.65 -2.28 -15.08
CA ILE A 35 -1.83 -2.34 -14.21
C ILE A 35 -1.35 -2.51 -12.76
N GLY A 36 -1.92 -1.73 -11.85
CA GLY A 36 -1.61 -1.85 -10.42
C GLY A 36 -2.84 -1.74 -9.54
N ILE A 37 -2.65 -2.08 -8.28
CA ILE A 37 -3.67 -1.96 -7.23
C ILE A 37 -3.07 -1.30 -5.99
N THR A 38 -3.86 -0.50 -5.29
CA THR A 38 -3.46 0.11 -4.03
C THR A 38 -4.42 -0.27 -2.91
N GLY A 39 -3.91 -0.36 -1.69
CA GLY A 39 -4.74 -0.61 -0.51
C GLY A 39 -3.94 -0.74 0.78
N TYR A 40 -4.60 -0.56 1.91
CA TYR A 40 -3.99 -0.69 3.23
C TYR A 40 -3.75 -2.15 3.65
N PRO A 41 -4.73 -3.06 3.58
CA PRO A 41 -4.55 -4.42 4.05
C PRO A 41 -3.73 -5.24 3.04
N LEU A 42 -2.51 -5.62 3.42
CA LEU A 42 -1.62 -6.42 2.57
C LEU A 42 -2.23 -7.77 2.16
N GLN A 43 -3.08 -8.34 3.02
CA GLN A 43 -3.78 -9.58 2.71
C GLN A 43 -4.74 -9.42 1.54
N THR A 44 -5.48 -8.32 1.47
CA THR A 44 -6.38 -8.00 0.35
C THR A 44 -5.59 -7.86 -0.95
N LEU A 45 -4.44 -7.18 -0.92
CA LEU A 45 -3.56 -7.04 -2.09
C LEU A 45 -2.99 -8.40 -2.55
N ARG A 46 -2.56 -9.23 -1.59
CA ARG A 46 -2.08 -10.59 -1.86
C ARG A 46 -3.14 -11.44 -2.54
N GLU A 47 -4.35 -11.45 -1.99
CA GLU A 47 -5.47 -12.26 -2.50
C GLU A 47 -5.87 -11.83 -3.93
N LEU A 48 -5.90 -10.52 -4.20
CA LEU A 48 -6.13 -10.01 -5.55
C LEU A 48 -5.06 -10.46 -6.54
N VAL A 49 -3.78 -10.38 -6.17
CA VAL A 49 -2.67 -10.87 -7.02
C VAL A 49 -2.76 -12.39 -7.23
N GLU A 50 -3.22 -13.13 -6.24
CA GLU A 50 -3.35 -14.58 -6.30
C GLU A 50 -4.49 -15.03 -7.23
N ARG A 51 -5.64 -14.36 -7.15
CA ARG A 51 -6.88 -14.73 -7.84
C ARG A 51 -7.09 -14.04 -9.19
N SER A 52 -6.37 -12.95 -9.47
CA SER A 52 -6.61 -12.15 -10.68
C SER A 52 -6.31 -12.94 -11.97
N PRO A 53 -7.25 -12.96 -12.94
CA PRO A 53 -6.98 -13.48 -14.28
C PRO A 53 -6.13 -12.53 -15.13
N VAL A 54 -6.02 -11.26 -14.73
CA VAL A 54 -5.22 -10.22 -15.38
C VAL A 54 -3.90 -10.06 -14.62
N LYS A 55 -2.78 -9.91 -15.34
CA LYS A 55 -1.50 -9.64 -14.71
C LYS A 55 -1.52 -8.27 -14.01
N ILE A 56 -1.33 -8.28 -12.69
CA ILE A 56 -1.04 -7.09 -11.89
C ILE A 56 0.48 -6.87 -11.91
N ASP A 57 0.93 -5.70 -12.33
CA ASP A 57 2.35 -5.38 -12.46
C ASP A 57 2.92 -4.73 -11.19
N ILE A 58 2.10 -4.02 -10.41
CA ILE A 58 2.52 -3.32 -9.20
C ILE A 58 1.45 -3.33 -8.11
N VAL A 59 1.88 -3.52 -6.87
CA VAL A 59 1.07 -3.28 -5.68
C VAL A 59 1.64 -2.08 -4.90
N LEU A 60 0.74 -1.27 -4.35
CA LEU A 60 1.10 -0.20 -3.42
C LEU A 60 0.32 -0.36 -2.12
N SER A 61 1.05 -0.43 -1.01
CA SER A 61 0.46 -0.22 0.31
C SER A 61 1.07 1.02 0.95
N TYR A 62 0.51 1.48 2.06
CA TYR A 62 0.99 2.67 2.75
C TYR A 62 1.17 2.42 4.24
N CYS A 63 2.19 3.06 4.83
CA CYS A 63 2.57 2.92 6.25
C CYS A 63 2.99 1.51 6.70
N ARG A 64 3.03 0.49 5.83
CA ARG A 64 3.40 -0.89 6.17
C ARG A 64 4.90 -1.21 6.00
N GLY A 65 5.69 -0.24 5.54
CA GLY A 65 7.15 -0.31 5.42
C GLY A 65 7.82 0.93 6.04
N THR A 66 7.54 1.17 7.31
CA THR A 66 8.06 2.29 8.11
C THR A 66 9.03 1.77 9.19
N LEU A 67 9.58 2.68 10.02
CA LEU A 67 10.43 2.26 11.14
C LEU A 67 9.69 1.41 12.19
N PHE A 68 8.40 1.64 12.40
CA PHE A 68 7.60 0.97 13.42
C PHE A 68 6.71 -0.15 12.87
N ASP A 69 6.51 -0.23 11.55
CA ASP A 69 5.75 -1.29 10.90
C ASP A 69 6.50 -1.74 9.64
N GLN A 70 7.03 -2.97 9.68
CA GLN A 70 7.74 -3.60 8.57
C GLN A 70 6.96 -4.75 7.94
N THR A 71 5.64 -4.85 8.18
CA THR A 71 4.82 -5.98 7.70
C THR A 71 4.91 -6.15 6.19
N LEU A 72 5.06 -5.07 5.42
CA LEU A 72 5.22 -5.15 3.96
C LEU A 72 6.38 -6.05 3.56
N ARG A 73 7.47 -6.05 4.34
CA ARG A 73 8.65 -6.88 4.10
C ARG A 73 8.34 -8.38 4.11
N GLU A 74 7.38 -8.81 4.92
CA GLU A 74 6.95 -10.20 5.01
C GLU A 74 6.19 -10.65 3.75
N TYR A 75 5.53 -9.71 3.06
CA TYR A 75 4.79 -9.97 1.82
C TYR A 75 5.65 -9.79 0.55
N MET A 76 6.80 -9.10 0.64
CA MET A 76 7.68 -8.86 -0.51
C MET A 76 8.08 -10.14 -1.26
N PRO A 77 8.47 -11.26 -0.60
CA PRO A 77 8.82 -12.50 -1.31
C PRO A 77 7.68 -13.04 -2.17
N PHE A 78 6.43 -12.94 -1.70
CA PHE A 78 5.26 -13.37 -2.47
C PHE A 78 5.09 -12.51 -3.73
N PHE A 79 5.09 -11.19 -3.60
CA PHE A 79 4.89 -10.29 -4.74
C PHE A 79 6.04 -10.40 -5.75
N GLN A 80 7.28 -10.42 -5.28
CA GLN A 80 8.46 -10.60 -6.13
C GLN A 80 8.45 -11.95 -6.85
N GLY A 81 8.06 -13.02 -6.15
CA GLY A 81 7.91 -14.37 -6.74
C GLY A 81 6.84 -14.43 -7.84
N ARG A 82 5.85 -13.53 -7.83
CA ARG A 82 4.85 -13.36 -8.89
C ARG A 82 5.27 -12.36 -9.98
N GLY A 83 6.48 -11.79 -9.90
CA GLY A 83 6.95 -10.76 -10.82
C GLY A 83 6.22 -9.42 -10.66
N VAL A 84 5.72 -9.13 -9.47
CA VAL A 84 4.95 -7.93 -9.13
C VAL A 84 5.86 -6.93 -8.41
N GLY A 85 5.91 -5.69 -8.90
CA GLY A 85 6.58 -4.59 -8.22
C GLY A 85 5.87 -4.20 -6.93
N VAL A 86 6.62 -3.68 -5.96
CA VAL A 86 6.07 -3.30 -4.64
C VAL A 86 6.45 -1.87 -4.33
N ALA A 87 5.46 -1.04 -3.98
CA ALA A 87 5.65 0.33 -3.51
C ALA A 87 5.10 0.50 -2.08
N ASN A 88 5.86 1.23 -1.25
CA ASN A 88 5.42 1.69 0.06
C ASN A 88 5.20 3.20 0.03
N ALA A 89 3.94 3.63 0.10
CA ALA A 89 3.59 5.02 0.31
C ALA A 89 3.64 5.38 1.79
N ALA A 90 3.70 6.69 2.07
CA ALA A 90 3.83 7.23 3.42
C ALA A 90 4.93 6.55 4.27
N PRO A 91 6.19 6.47 3.79
CA PRO A 91 7.30 5.86 4.53
C PRO A 91 7.61 6.56 5.86
N LEU A 92 7.14 7.80 6.03
CA LEU A 92 7.25 8.57 7.26
C LEU A 92 6.02 8.44 8.17
N GLY A 93 5.18 7.42 7.97
CA GLY A 93 4.01 7.15 8.80
C GLY A 93 3.02 8.32 8.81
N MET A 94 2.71 8.89 7.64
CA MET A 94 1.79 10.03 7.48
C MET A 94 2.12 11.24 8.38
N GLY A 95 3.42 11.47 8.64
CA GLY A 95 3.92 12.59 9.44
C GLY A 95 4.39 12.19 10.84
N LEU A 96 4.13 10.96 11.31
CA LEU A 96 4.62 10.48 12.60
C LEU A 96 6.15 10.55 12.73
N LEU A 97 6.87 10.25 11.65
CA LEU A 97 8.34 10.27 11.63
C LEU A 97 8.89 11.59 11.07
N THR A 98 8.19 12.71 11.29
CA THR A 98 8.63 14.04 10.87
C THR A 98 8.82 14.98 12.06
N ARG A 99 9.31 16.20 11.81
CA ARG A 99 9.46 17.21 12.87
C ARG A 99 8.10 17.77 13.27
N GLY A 100 7.80 17.77 14.56
CA GLY A 100 6.57 18.33 15.11
C GLY A 100 5.44 17.30 15.26
N PRO A 101 4.29 17.73 15.81
CA PRO A 101 3.17 16.84 16.05
C PRO A 101 2.51 16.39 14.73
N PRO A 102 2.00 15.14 14.67
CA PRO A 102 1.23 14.69 13.52
C PRO A 102 -0.09 15.47 13.39
N PRO A 103 -0.77 15.41 12.24
CA PRO A 103 -2.09 16.00 12.08
C PRO A 103 -3.08 15.50 13.14
N ARG A 104 -4.00 16.37 13.59
CA ARG A 104 -4.98 16.01 14.64
C ARG A 104 -5.87 14.81 14.27
N TRP A 105 -6.12 14.61 12.99
CA TRP A 105 -6.93 13.51 12.47
C TRP A 105 -6.17 12.17 12.37
N HIS A 106 -4.87 12.13 12.72
CA HIS A 106 -4.04 10.95 12.49
C HIS A 106 -4.58 9.71 13.22
N PRO A 107 -4.79 8.58 12.52
CA PRO A 107 -5.49 7.40 13.06
C PRO A 107 -4.64 6.54 14.02
N ALA A 108 -3.42 6.98 14.32
CA ALA A 108 -2.52 6.22 15.18
C ALA A 108 -2.98 6.32 16.63
N THR A 109 -2.71 5.28 17.41
CA THR A 109 -2.89 5.32 18.86
C THR A 109 -1.99 6.38 19.47
N ASP A 110 -2.41 6.92 20.61
CA ASP A 110 -1.60 7.90 21.34
C ASP A 110 -0.26 7.31 21.77
N GLU A 111 -0.23 6.01 22.12
CA GLU A 111 1.00 5.29 22.39
C GLU A 111 2.01 5.34 21.22
N LEU A 112 1.55 5.12 19.98
CA LEU A 112 2.42 5.18 18.80
C LEU A 112 2.86 6.62 18.50
N LYS A 113 1.96 7.60 18.66
CA LYS A 113 2.29 9.03 18.51
C LYS A 113 3.37 9.44 19.52
N ASP A 114 3.22 9.04 20.78
CA ASP A 114 4.16 9.34 21.85
C ASP A 114 5.52 8.66 21.62
N ALA A 115 5.52 7.41 21.16
CA ALA A 115 6.75 6.71 20.80
C ALA A 115 7.53 7.43 19.69
N CYS A 116 6.82 7.89 18.65
CA CYS A 116 7.44 8.66 17.57
C CYS A 116 7.95 10.03 18.06
N ALA A 117 7.20 10.71 18.93
CA ALA A 117 7.63 11.98 19.54
C ALA A 117 8.89 11.81 20.39
N ARG A 118 8.99 10.73 21.18
CA ARG A 118 10.22 10.40 21.94
C ARG A 118 11.40 10.13 21.02
N ALA A 119 11.20 9.38 19.94
CA ALA A 119 12.24 9.11 18.95
C ALA A 119 12.74 10.41 18.30
N TYR A 120 11.83 11.32 17.93
CA TYR A 120 12.21 12.65 17.42
C TYR A 120 13.02 13.45 18.45
N ALA A 121 12.57 13.51 19.72
CA ALA A 121 13.25 14.24 20.78
C ALA A 121 14.67 13.70 21.02
N PHE A 122 14.87 12.39 20.97
CA PHE A 122 16.19 11.77 21.06
C PHE A 122 17.13 12.23 19.94
N CYS A 123 16.61 12.34 18.70
CA CYS A 123 17.36 12.85 17.56
C CYS A 123 17.65 14.35 17.61
N GLN A 124 17.14 15.12 18.59
CA GLN A 124 17.49 16.54 18.77
C GLN A 124 18.67 16.75 19.72
N VAL A 125 19.08 15.71 20.46
CA VAL A 125 20.18 15.77 21.44
C VAL A 125 21.54 15.55 20.76
N TYR A 126 21.55 15.03 19.54
CA TYR A 126 22.72 14.76 18.70
C TYR A 126 22.64 15.53 17.39
#